data_AF-A0A379EUK3-F1
#
_entry.id   AF-A0A379EUK3-F1
#
_cell.length_a   1.000
_cell.length_b   1.000
_cell.length_c   1.000
_cell.angle_alpha   90.00
_cell.angle_beta   90.00
_cell.angle_gamma   90.00
#
_symmetry.space_group_name_H-M   'P 1'
#
loop_
_entity.id
_entity.type
_entity.pdbx_description
1 polymer ?
#
loop_
_entity_poly.entity_id
_entity_poly.type
_entity_poly.pdbx_seq_one_letter_code
_entity_poly.pdbx_strand_id
1 'polypeptide(L)' 'MLDNILLNLTHEQQQVAVEKIQSLMAQGISAGEAIALVAQELRETYSVE' A
#
# COMPACT_ATOMS: atom_id res chain seq x y z
N MET A 1 10.76 -2.72 9.39
CA MET A 1 9.49 -2.59 10.12
C MET A 1 8.36 -2.18 9.18
N LEU A 2 8.17 -2.90 8.07
CA LEU A 2 7.01 -2.70 7.16
C LEU A 2 5.93 -3.75 7.42
N ASP A 3 6.32 -4.90 7.98
CA ASP A 3 5.46 -6.05 8.27
C ASP A 3 4.34 -5.77 9.27
N ASN A 4 4.52 -4.80 10.18
CA ASN A 4 3.53 -4.52 11.22
C ASN A 4 2.34 -3.70 10.70
N ILE A 5 2.53 -2.89 9.66
CA ILE A 5 1.46 -2.05 9.09
C ILE A 5 0.50 -2.90 8.24
N LEU A 6 1.04 -3.86 7.48
CA LEU A 6 0.24 -4.79 6.68
C LEU A 6 -0.63 -5.72 7.55
N LEU A 7 -0.16 -6.09 8.75
CA LEU A 7 -0.92 -6.94 9.68
C LEU A 7 -2.11 -6.22 10.34
N ASN A 8 -2.08 -4.89 10.43
CA ASN A 8 -3.14 -4.11 11.07
C ASN A 8 -4.22 -3.63 10.09
N LEU A 9 -4.06 -3.87 8.79
CA LEU A 9 -5.06 -3.56 7.78
C LEU A 9 -6.15 -4.63 7.77
N THR A 10 -7.39 -4.22 7.53
CA THR A 10 -8.46 -5.18 7.25
C THR A 10 -8.19 -5.91 5.93
N HIS A 11 -8.79 -7.09 5.74
CA HIS A 11 -8.67 -7.82 4.47
C HIS A 11 -9.07 -6.98 3.25
N GLU A 12 -10.06 -6.09 3.40
CA GLU A 12 -10.48 -5.17 2.35
C GLU A 12 -9.39 -4.14 2.03
N GLN A 13 -8.77 -3.55 3.05
CA GLN A 13 -7.69 -2.57 2.87
C GLN A 13 -6.42 -3.21 2.27
N GLN A 14 -6.14 -4.46 2.61
CA GLN A 14 -5.07 -5.23 1.96
C GLN A 14 -5.35 -5.44 0.48
N GLN A 15 -6.59 -5.76 0.09
CA GLN A 15 -6.97 -5.91 -1.32
C GLN A 15 -6.83 -4.58 -2.07
N VAL A 16 -7.32 -3.48 -1.50
CA VAL A 16 -7.17 -2.15 -2.10
C VAL A 16 -5.70 -1.78 -2.31
N ALA A 17 -4.83 -2.06 -1.33
CA ALA A 17 -3.39 -1.84 -1.46
C ALA A 17 -2.78 -2.65 -2.62
N VAL A 18 -3.18 -3.91 -2.77
CA VAL A 18 -2.72 -4.81 -3.83
C VAL A 18 -3.20 -4.35 -5.21
N GLU A 19 -4.47 -3.96 -5.35
CA GLU A 19 -5.01 -3.42 -6.60
C GLU A 19 -4.30 -2.13 -7.01
N LYS A 20 -3.97 -1.27 -6.03
CA LYS A 20 -3.27 -0.02 -6.29
C LYS A 20 -1.84 -0.24 -6.75
N ILE A 21 -1.12 -1.17 -6.13
CA ILE A 21 0.22 -1.58 -6.60
C ILE A 21 0.15 -2.11 -8.03
N GLN A 22 -0.83 -2.97 -8.35
CA GLN A 22 -1.00 -3.51 -9.70
C GLN A 22 -1.34 -2.41 -10.72
N SER A 23 -2.18 -1.44 -10.35
CA SER A 23 -2.51 -0.30 -11.20
C SER A 23 -1.28 0.59 -11.49
N LEU A 24 -0.45 0.84 -10.48
CA LEU A 24 0.81 1.59 -10.64
C LEU A 24 1.79 0.83 -11.55
N MET A 25 1.90 -0.49 -11.37
CA MET A 25 2.71 -1.33 -12.25
C MET A 25 2.20 -1.33 -13.71
N ALA A 26 0.89 -1.34 -13.92
CA ALA A 26 0.30 -1.23 -15.26
C ALA A 26 0.61 0.12 -15.93
N GLN A 27 0.85 1.17 -15.14
CA GLN A 27 1.31 2.48 -15.62
C GLN A 27 2.82 2.53 -15.89
N GLY A 28 3.54 1.42 -15.68
CA GLY A 28 4.99 1.32 -15.89
C GLY A 28 5.83 1.68 -14.66
N ILE A 29 5.21 1.86 -13.49
CA ILE A 29 5.94 2.12 -12.24
C ILE A 29 6.56 0.82 -11.75
N SER A 30 7.80 0.90 -11.25
CA SER A 30 8.48 -0.27 -10.70
C SER A 30 7.77 -0.80 -9.45
N ALA A 31 7.78 -2.11 -9.22
CA ALA A 31 7.11 -2.71 -8.07
C ALA A 31 7.58 -2.11 -6.73
N GLY A 32 8.88 -1.79 -6.59
CA GLY A 32 9.42 -1.18 -5.38
C GLY A 32 8.89 0.24 -5.12
N GLU A 33 8.77 1.05 -6.18
CA GLU A 33 8.24 2.40 -6.10
C GLU A 33 6.72 2.40 -5.87
N ALA A 34 5.99 1.48 -6.52
CA ALA A 34 4.57 1.29 -6.28
C ALA A 34 4.26 0.90 -4.83
N ILE A 35 5.05 -0.01 -4.24
CA ILE A 35 4.94 -0.39 -2.83
C ILE A 35 5.25 0.80 -1.92
N ALA A 36 6.27 1.60 -2.23
CA ALA A 36 6.64 2.77 -1.43
C ALA A 36 5.51 3.83 -1.41
N LEU A 37 4.92 4.10 -2.58
CA LEU A 37 3.77 5.02 -2.72
C LEU A 37 2.56 4.55 -1.92
N VAL A 38 2.18 3.27 -2.07
CA VAL A 38 1.04 2.72 -1.34
C VAL A 38 1.32 2.67 0.16
N ALA A 39 2.53 2.30 0.59
CA ALA A 39 2.90 2.33 2.00
C ALA A 39 2.88 3.75 2.59
N GLN A 40 3.24 4.77 1.81
CA GLN A 40 3.12 6.17 2.23
C GLN A 40 1.65 6.57 2.39
N GLU A 41 0.82 6.27 1.40
CA GLU A 41 -0.62 6.59 1.43
C GLU A 41 -1.34 5.90 2.59
N LEU A 42 -1.02 4.62 2.84
CA LEU A 42 -1.54 3.87 3.99
C LEU A 42 -1.10 4.53 5.31
N ARG A 43 0.17 4.94 5.43
CA ARG A 43 0.62 5.68 6.63
C ARG A 43 -0.13 6.99 6.80
N GLU A 44 -0.33 7.78 5.76
CA GLU A 44 -1.08 9.05 5.85
C GLU A 44 -2.55 8.83 6.19
N THR A 45 -3.15 7.74 5.72
CA THR A 45 -4.56 7.40 5.96
C THR A 45 -4.80 6.84 7.37
N TYR A 46 -3.83 6.08 7.92
CA TYR A 46 -3.97 5.37 9.21
C TYR A 46 -3.10 5.91 10.35
N SER A 47 -2.14 6.82 10.10
CA SER A 47 -1.41 7.54 11.16
C SER A 47 -2.19 8.70 11.78
N VAL A 48 -3.44 8.92 11.35
CA VAL A 48 -4.35 9.85 12.02
C VAL A 48 -5.20 9.07 13.03
N GLU A 49 -4.57 8.67 14.13
CA GLU A 49 -5.24 8.36 15.40
C GLU A 49 -4.88 9.43 16.44
#